data_AF-A0A3D0NE95-F1
#
_entry.id   AF-A0A3D0NE95-F1
#
_cell.length_a   1.000
_cell.length_b   1.000
_cell.length_c   1.000
_cell.angle_alpha   90.00
_cell.angle_beta   90.00
_cell.angle_gamma   90.00
#
_symmetry.space_group_name_H-M   'P 1'
#
loop_
_entity.id
_entity.type
_entity.pdbx_description
1 polymer ?
#
loop_
_entity_poly.entity_id
_entity_poly.type
_entity_poly.pdbx_seq_one_letter_code
_entity_poly.pdbx_strand_id
1 'polypeptide(L)'
;MLGLVSVILLDLVLASRLQAAEPIGLTERVEWTKSQVKGSPEPPSPYVVRVAYPDVQFENPVDGKTIPGLGKLVVAEVTGKIWMLDEDRKASDKKLVIDVGTKVYGVAVHPEFRQNGYLFVMSISQDRETDVGSRVSRYEVKEGVASAESELVIIEWPTGGHNGGCLGFGEDGFLYISAGDGSGIADELHTGQDVTDLLGCIMR
;
A
#
# COMPACT_ATOMS: atom_id res chain seq x y z
N MET A 1 55.84 45.23 44.44
CA MET A 1 55.90 43.76 44.53
C MET A 1 54.48 43.25 44.38
N LEU A 2 54.22 42.48 43.33
CA LEU A 2 52.90 41.95 42.97
C LEU A 2 52.35 41.02 44.05
N GLY A 3 51.03 40.96 44.20
CA GLY A 3 50.34 39.99 45.04
C GLY A 3 48.87 39.86 44.63
N LEU A 4 48.58 38.77 43.92
CA LEU A 4 47.34 38.41 43.22
C LEU A 4 46.03 38.64 43.98
N VAL A 5 45.06 39.18 43.24
CA VAL A 5 43.62 38.95 43.38
C VAL A 5 43.32 37.49 43.00
N SER A 6 42.53 36.77 43.79
CA SER A 6 41.79 35.62 43.28
C SER A 6 40.36 35.67 43.80
N VAL A 7 39.46 35.88 42.86
CA VAL A 7 38.00 36.02 43.04
C VAL A 7 37.43 34.62 43.19
N ILE A 8 36.73 34.36 44.29
CA ILE A 8 35.91 33.16 44.45
C ILE A 8 34.62 33.40 43.65
N LEU A 9 34.54 32.85 42.43
CA LEU A 9 33.28 32.76 41.70
C LEU A 9 32.46 31.62 42.32
N LEU A 10 31.35 31.98 42.96
CA LEU A 10 30.35 31.03 43.43
C LEU A 10 29.42 30.73 42.25
N ASP A 11 29.65 29.61 41.56
CA ASP A 11 28.76 29.14 40.49
C ASP A 11 27.40 28.72 41.09
N LEU A 12 26.45 29.65 41.04
CA LEU A 12 25.05 29.38 41.36
C LEU A 12 24.42 28.66 40.17
N VAL A 13 24.53 27.32 40.16
CA VAL A 13 23.78 26.47 39.22
C VAL A 13 22.30 26.58 39.59
N LEU A 14 21.58 27.49 38.93
CA LEU A 14 20.13 27.47 38.86
C LEU A 14 19.73 26.27 37.99
N ALA A 15 19.66 25.09 38.62
CA ALA A 15 19.00 23.94 38.06
C ALA A 15 17.49 24.27 37.99
N SER A 16 17.05 24.85 36.89
CA SER A 16 15.63 24.85 36.53
C SER A 16 15.21 23.39 36.39
N ARG A 17 14.64 22.83 37.45
CA ARG A 17 13.98 21.54 37.38
C ARG A 17 12.86 21.69 36.35
N LEU A 18 13.02 21.08 35.17
CA LEU A 18 11.88 20.69 34.37
C LEU A 18 11.04 19.80 35.28
N GLN A 19 10.01 20.37 35.88
CA GLN A 19 8.99 19.60 36.57
C GLN A 19 8.39 18.71 35.49
N ALA A 20 8.66 17.40 35.55
CA ALA A 20 7.97 16.45 34.70
C ALA A 20 6.47 16.70 34.89
N ALA A 21 5.74 16.88 33.77
CA ALA A 21 4.30 17.01 33.83
C ALA A 21 3.75 15.80 34.60
N GLU A 22 2.82 16.04 35.52
CA GLU A 22 2.16 14.94 36.22
C GLU A 22 1.55 14.00 35.18
N PRO A 23 1.75 12.68 35.30
CA PRO A 23 1.20 11.73 34.35
C PRO A 23 -0.32 11.89 34.29
N ILE A 24 -0.83 12.36 33.14
CA ILE A 24 -2.26 12.46 32.90
C ILE A 24 -2.75 11.06 32.51
N GLY A 25 -3.39 10.37 33.45
CA GLY A 25 -3.89 9.03 33.23
C GLY A 25 -4.13 8.27 34.52
N LEU A 26 -4.56 7.01 34.39
CA LEU A 26 -4.70 6.12 35.52
C LEU A 26 -3.31 5.60 35.94
N THR A 27 -2.97 5.71 37.22
CA THR A 27 -1.73 5.17 37.80
C THR A 27 -1.69 3.64 37.79
N GLU A 28 -2.85 3.01 37.64
CA GLU A 28 -3.02 1.56 37.60
C GLU A 28 -4.13 1.22 36.61
N ARG A 29 -3.90 0.19 35.79
CA ARG A 29 -4.90 -0.28 34.83
C ARG A 29 -6.00 -1.03 35.60
N VAL A 30 -7.23 -0.52 35.55
CA VAL A 30 -8.38 -1.24 36.10
C VAL A 30 -8.64 -2.48 35.23
N GLU A 31 -8.54 -3.66 35.83
CA GLU A 31 -8.83 -4.91 35.12
C GLU A 31 -10.32 -5.02 34.76
N TRP A 32 -10.59 -5.28 33.49
CA TRP A 32 -11.95 -5.56 33.02
C TRP A 32 -12.31 -7.02 33.32
N THR A 33 -12.79 -7.31 34.53
CA THR A 33 -13.11 -8.68 34.98
C THR A 33 -14.58 -9.08 34.82
N LYS A 34 -15.45 -8.15 34.41
CA LYS A 34 -16.91 -8.34 34.34
C LYS A 34 -17.48 -8.30 32.91
N SER A 35 -16.73 -8.74 31.90
CA SER A 35 -17.31 -8.82 30.56
C SER A 35 -18.48 -9.82 30.57
N GLN A 36 -19.69 -9.31 30.33
CA GLN A 36 -20.90 -10.13 30.17
C GLN A 36 -21.20 -10.43 28.69
N VAL A 37 -20.31 -10.04 27.77
CA VAL A 37 -20.49 -10.28 26.33
C VAL A 37 -20.46 -11.79 26.09
N LYS A 38 -21.63 -12.37 25.79
CA LYS A 38 -21.80 -13.75 25.35
C LYS A 38 -22.20 -13.74 23.88
N GLY A 39 -21.31 -14.24 23.01
CA GLY A 39 -21.52 -14.26 21.56
C GLY A 39 -21.21 -12.92 20.88
N SER A 40 -21.40 -12.88 19.56
CA SER A 40 -21.38 -11.61 18.82
C SER A 40 -22.67 -10.83 19.07
N PRO A 41 -22.61 -9.50 19.26
CA PRO A 41 -23.80 -8.67 19.44
C PRO A 41 -24.68 -8.59 18.19
N GLU A 42 -24.16 -8.99 17.03
CA GLU A 42 -24.89 -8.92 15.76
C GLU A 42 -25.48 -10.27 15.34
N PRO A 43 -26.70 -10.27 14.77
CA PRO A 43 -27.25 -11.45 14.13
C PRO A 43 -26.35 -11.91 12.97
N PRO A 44 -26.40 -13.20 12.58
CA PRO A 44 -25.63 -13.71 11.45
C PRO A 44 -25.91 -12.87 10.18
N SER A 45 -24.86 -12.59 9.40
CA SER A 45 -25.01 -11.86 8.13
C SER A 45 -26.05 -12.54 7.25
N PRO A 46 -27.03 -11.80 6.67
CA PRO A 46 -27.99 -12.37 5.74
C PRO A 46 -27.35 -12.79 4.41
N TYR A 47 -26.08 -12.42 4.19
CA TYR A 47 -25.33 -12.72 2.97
C TYR A 47 -24.34 -13.86 3.20
N VAL A 48 -24.23 -14.73 2.21
CA VAL A 48 -23.20 -15.78 2.15
C VAL A 48 -22.18 -15.44 1.08
N VAL A 49 -20.90 -15.62 1.41
CA VAL A 49 -19.82 -15.49 0.44
C VAL A 49 -19.85 -16.70 -0.50
N ARG A 50 -19.66 -16.43 -1.79
CA ARG A 50 -19.53 -17.41 -2.86
C ARG A 50 -18.37 -17.02 -3.75
N VAL A 51 -17.72 -18.01 -4.35
CA VAL A 51 -16.72 -17.78 -5.38
C VAL A 51 -17.39 -17.08 -6.55
N ALA A 52 -16.85 -15.92 -6.96
CA ALA A 52 -17.46 -15.08 -7.98
C ALA A 52 -17.38 -15.71 -9.38
N TYR A 53 -16.29 -16.44 -9.66
CA TYR A 53 -16.00 -17.13 -10.92
C TYR A 53 -15.65 -18.60 -10.61
N PRO A 54 -16.63 -19.48 -10.41
CA PRO A 54 -16.37 -20.86 -9.96
C PRO A 54 -15.62 -21.70 -11.01
N ASP A 55 -15.76 -21.36 -12.29
CA ASP A 55 -15.15 -22.08 -13.41
C ASP A 55 -13.79 -21.49 -13.84
N VAL A 56 -13.32 -20.43 -13.17
CA VAL A 56 -12.02 -19.80 -13.45
C VAL A 56 -11.11 -19.94 -12.23
N GLN A 57 -9.95 -20.54 -12.45
CA GLN A 57 -8.94 -20.70 -11.40
C GLN A 57 -7.97 -19.52 -11.41
N PHE A 58 -7.67 -18.98 -10.22
CA PHE A 58 -6.66 -17.95 -10.02
C PHE A 58 -5.58 -18.43 -9.07
N GLU A 59 -4.34 -18.06 -9.35
CA GLU A 59 -3.20 -18.36 -8.49
C GLU A 59 -2.87 -17.12 -7.66
N ASN A 60 -3.34 -17.09 -6.40
CA ASN A 60 -3.12 -15.99 -5.47
C ASN A 60 -3.48 -14.61 -6.07
N PRO A 61 -4.75 -14.38 -6.44
CA PRO A 61 -5.19 -13.08 -6.95
C PRO A 61 -5.08 -12.01 -5.86
N VAL A 62 -4.57 -10.85 -6.23
CA VAL A 62 -4.32 -9.73 -5.29
C VAL A 62 -5.18 -8.50 -5.57
N ASP A 63 -5.61 -8.31 -6.82
CA ASP A 63 -6.43 -7.16 -7.22
C ASP A 63 -7.22 -7.47 -8.50
N GLY A 64 -8.30 -6.74 -8.72
CA GLY A 64 -9.08 -6.83 -9.95
C GLY A 64 -9.87 -5.55 -10.24
N LYS A 65 -9.97 -5.19 -11.53
CA LYS A 65 -10.63 -3.97 -12.00
C LYS A 65 -11.47 -4.23 -13.24
N THR A 66 -12.70 -3.75 -13.25
CA THR A 66 -13.54 -3.74 -14.45
C THR A 66 -12.94 -2.79 -15.48
N ILE A 67 -13.00 -3.15 -16.75
CA ILE A 67 -12.58 -2.29 -17.85
C ILE A 67 -13.78 -1.45 -18.31
N PRO A 68 -13.74 -0.11 -18.14
CA PRO A 68 -14.88 0.74 -18.44
C PRO A 68 -15.44 0.53 -19.86
N GLY A 69 -16.73 0.22 -19.93
CA GLY A 69 -17.46 0.11 -21.19
C GLY A 69 -17.14 -1.12 -22.06
N LEU A 70 -16.35 -2.08 -21.57
CA LEU A 70 -16.02 -3.31 -22.33
C LEU A 70 -16.69 -4.59 -21.79
N GLY A 71 -17.30 -4.56 -20.60
CA GLY A 71 -17.85 -5.76 -19.97
C GLY A 71 -16.77 -6.81 -19.68
N LYS A 72 -15.54 -6.35 -19.45
CA LYS A 72 -14.35 -7.17 -19.15
C LYS A 72 -13.83 -6.82 -17.77
N LEU A 73 -13.18 -7.78 -17.13
CA LEU A 73 -12.46 -7.64 -15.87
C LEU A 73 -10.98 -7.93 -16.14
N VAL A 74 -10.07 -7.19 -15.50
CA VAL A 74 -8.68 -7.62 -15.32
C VAL A 74 -8.46 -8.09 -13.89
N VAL A 75 -7.65 -9.14 -13.71
CA VAL A 75 -7.27 -9.69 -12.40
C VAL A 75 -5.76 -9.86 -12.36
N ALA A 76 -5.12 -9.27 -11.36
CA ALA A 76 -3.70 -9.41 -11.10
C ALA A 76 -3.44 -10.54 -10.10
N GLU A 77 -2.46 -11.38 -10.40
CA GLU A 77 -1.95 -12.41 -9.51
C GLU A 77 -0.59 -11.99 -8.95
N VAL A 78 -0.31 -12.37 -7.69
CA VAL A 78 0.98 -12.04 -7.05
C VAL A 78 2.19 -12.60 -7.80
N THR A 79 1.97 -13.59 -8.67
CA THR A 79 2.98 -14.21 -9.53
C THR A 79 3.51 -13.29 -10.61
N GLY A 80 2.84 -12.15 -10.87
CA GLY A 80 3.19 -11.21 -11.93
C GLY A 80 2.30 -11.26 -13.15
N LYS A 81 1.38 -12.23 -13.21
CA LYS A 81 0.45 -12.37 -14.34
C LYS A 81 -0.77 -11.50 -14.15
N ILE A 82 -1.16 -10.84 -15.23
CA ILE A 82 -2.44 -10.13 -15.31
C ILE A 82 -3.30 -10.81 -16.35
N TRP A 83 -4.50 -11.19 -15.94
CA TRP A 83 -5.48 -11.91 -16.74
C TRP A 83 -6.65 -11.02 -17.09
N MET A 84 -7.25 -11.21 -18.25
CA MET A 84 -8.51 -10.60 -18.66
C MET A 84 -9.57 -11.68 -18.86
N LEU A 85 -10.79 -11.43 -18.38
CA LEU A 85 -11.94 -12.29 -18.54
C LEU A 85 -13.21 -11.47 -18.76
N ASP A 86 -14.29 -12.13 -19.15
CA ASP A 86 -15.62 -11.52 -19.13
C ASP A 86 -16.00 -11.13 -17.70
N GLU A 87 -16.58 -9.93 -17.56
CA GLU A 87 -17.06 -9.44 -16.27
C GLU A 87 -18.25 -10.27 -15.77
N ASP A 88 -19.00 -10.89 -16.69
CA ASP A 88 -20.10 -11.77 -16.32
C ASP A 88 -19.60 -12.93 -15.44
N ARG A 89 -20.36 -13.30 -14.41
CA ARG A 89 -20.00 -14.38 -13.49
C ARG A 89 -20.17 -15.78 -14.08
N LYS A 90 -20.29 -15.88 -15.40
CA LYS A 90 -20.38 -17.12 -16.17
C LYS A 90 -19.14 -17.36 -17.01
N ALA A 91 -18.16 -16.44 -16.98
CA ALA A 91 -16.87 -16.64 -17.60
C ALA A 91 -16.29 -17.99 -17.16
N SER A 92 -15.86 -18.78 -18.14
CA SER A 92 -15.24 -20.10 -17.95
C SER A 92 -13.78 -20.12 -18.38
N ASP A 93 -13.27 -19.00 -18.89
CA ASP A 93 -11.89 -18.83 -19.33
C ASP A 93 -11.34 -17.47 -18.92
N LYS A 94 -10.01 -17.35 -19.01
CA LYS A 94 -9.27 -16.11 -18.84
C LYS A 94 -8.12 -16.08 -19.85
N LYS A 95 -7.75 -14.89 -20.31
CA LYS A 95 -6.67 -14.66 -21.27
C LYS A 95 -5.54 -13.89 -20.62
N LEU A 96 -4.31 -14.33 -20.87
CA LEU A 96 -3.13 -13.61 -20.36
C LEU A 96 -3.01 -12.28 -21.09
N VAL A 97 -2.99 -11.19 -20.33
CA VAL A 97 -2.72 -9.84 -20.87
C VAL A 97 -1.22 -9.61 -20.89
N ILE A 98 -0.56 -9.85 -19.76
CA ILE A 98 0.88 -9.68 -19.60
C ILE A 98 1.39 -10.55 -18.45
N ASP A 99 2.61 -11.06 -18.60
CA ASP A 99 3.43 -11.55 -17.50
C ASP A 99 4.54 -10.53 -17.25
N VAL A 100 4.50 -9.87 -16.09
CA VAL A 100 5.41 -8.79 -15.73
C VAL A 100 6.79 -9.34 -15.31
N GLY A 101 6.90 -10.63 -15.03
CA GLY A 101 8.16 -11.27 -14.63
C GLY A 101 8.60 -11.00 -13.18
N THR A 102 7.85 -10.21 -12.43
CA THR A 102 8.04 -10.00 -10.98
C THR A 102 6.70 -9.93 -10.25
N LYS A 103 6.73 -9.86 -8.92
CA LYS A 103 5.53 -9.78 -8.11
C LYS A 103 4.72 -8.54 -8.45
N VAL A 104 3.41 -8.71 -8.58
CA VAL A 104 2.44 -7.63 -8.79
C VAL A 104 1.53 -7.54 -7.58
N TYR A 105 1.31 -6.33 -7.06
CA TYR A 105 0.48 -6.07 -5.88
C TYR A 105 -0.82 -5.33 -6.23
N GLY A 106 -0.88 -4.66 -7.37
CA GLY A 106 -2.05 -3.89 -7.77
C GLY A 106 -2.12 -3.62 -9.26
N VAL A 107 -3.34 -3.38 -9.73
CA VAL A 107 -3.62 -3.01 -11.11
C VAL A 107 -4.67 -1.90 -11.16
N ALA A 108 -4.48 -0.94 -12.08
CA ALA A 108 -5.47 0.05 -12.41
C ALA A 108 -5.67 0.15 -13.93
N VAL A 109 -6.92 0.35 -14.32
CA VAL A 109 -7.31 0.54 -15.72
C VAL A 109 -7.56 2.02 -15.92
N HIS A 110 -6.95 2.62 -16.95
CA HIS A 110 -7.19 4.03 -17.26
C HIS A 110 -8.69 4.27 -17.56
N PRO A 111 -9.30 5.39 -17.13
CA PRO A 111 -10.71 5.67 -17.41
C PRO A 111 -11.05 5.68 -18.90
N GLU A 112 -10.11 6.15 -19.72
CA GLU A 112 -10.17 6.13 -21.20
C GLU A 112 -9.48 4.91 -21.84
N PHE A 113 -9.50 3.75 -21.17
CA PHE A 113 -8.86 2.53 -21.67
C PHE A 113 -9.32 2.16 -23.08
N ARG A 114 -10.58 2.42 -23.44
CA ARG A 114 -11.09 2.13 -24.78
C ARG A 114 -10.37 2.92 -25.88
N GLN A 115 -9.87 4.09 -25.55
CA GLN A 115 -9.16 4.98 -26.47
C GLN A 115 -7.65 4.71 -26.47
N ASN A 116 -7.06 4.48 -25.30
CA ASN A 116 -5.60 4.45 -25.14
C ASN A 116 -5.00 3.07 -24.77
N GLY A 117 -5.81 2.12 -24.31
CA GLY A 117 -5.36 0.79 -23.90
C GLY A 117 -4.43 0.79 -22.68
N TYR A 118 -4.44 1.82 -21.82
CA TYR A 118 -3.46 1.94 -20.75
C TYR A 118 -3.83 1.18 -19.47
N LEU A 119 -2.92 0.31 -19.06
CA LEU A 119 -2.97 -0.42 -17.81
C LEU A 119 -1.81 0.05 -16.91
N PHE A 120 -2.08 0.28 -15.64
CA PHE A 120 -1.08 0.64 -14.63
C PHE A 120 -0.90 -0.52 -13.68
N VAL A 121 0.35 -0.86 -13.39
CA VAL A 121 0.70 -2.04 -12.61
C VAL A 121 1.67 -1.64 -11.51
N MET A 122 1.34 -2.04 -10.29
CA MET A 122 2.22 -1.95 -9.15
C MET A 122 3.01 -3.25 -9.04
N SER A 123 4.31 -3.17 -9.27
CA SER A 123 5.24 -4.29 -9.13
C SER A 123 6.19 -4.09 -7.96
N ILE A 124 6.60 -5.21 -7.37
CA ILE A 124 7.54 -5.28 -6.25
C ILE A 124 8.74 -6.12 -6.68
N SER A 125 9.94 -5.65 -6.37
CA SER A 125 11.19 -6.38 -6.58
C SER A 125 11.19 -7.71 -5.81
N GLN A 126 11.90 -8.69 -6.36
CA GLN A 126 12.16 -9.94 -5.64
C GLN A 126 13.20 -9.73 -4.53
N ASP A 127 14.07 -8.74 -4.69
CA ASP A 127 15.01 -8.30 -3.67
C ASP A 127 14.22 -7.54 -2.60
N ARG A 128 14.28 -8.06 -1.37
CA ARG A 128 13.42 -7.60 -0.28
C ARG A 128 13.72 -6.18 0.18
N GLU A 129 14.95 -5.73 0.01
CA GLU A 129 15.42 -4.41 0.43
C GLU A 129 16.26 -3.83 -0.71
N THR A 130 15.69 -2.85 -1.42
CA THR A 130 16.36 -2.15 -2.52
C THR A 130 15.72 -0.78 -2.72
N ASP A 131 16.51 0.19 -3.15
CA ASP A 131 16.07 1.58 -3.37
C ASP A 131 15.07 1.70 -4.52
N VAL A 132 15.03 0.71 -5.42
CA VAL A 132 14.14 0.64 -6.58
C VAL A 132 13.28 -0.62 -6.48
N GLY A 133 12.53 -0.69 -5.37
CA GLY A 133 11.85 -1.89 -4.92
C GLY A 133 10.38 -1.94 -5.25
N SER A 134 9.72 -0.81 -5.18
CA SER A 134 8.33 -0.60 -5.52
C SER A 134 8.28 0.22 -6.80
N ARG A 135 7.47 -0.21 -7.77
CA ARG A 135 7.40 0.44 -9.08
C ARG A 135 5.96 0.49 -9.56
N VAL A 136 5.54 1.66 -10.05
CA VAL A 136 4.34 1.79 -10.85
C VAL A 136 4.73 2.01 -12.30
N SER A 137 4.32 1.08 -13.16
CA SER A 137 4.55 1.14 -14.59
C SER A 137 3.23 1.17 -15.35
N ARG A 138 3.21 1.91 -16.47
CA ARG A 138 2.13 1.88 -17.45
C ARG A 138 2.51 0.96 -18.61
N TYR A 139 1.58 0.09 -19.02
CA TYR A 139 1.67 -0.75 -20.20
C TYR A 139 0.56 -0.40 -21.20
N GLU A 140 0.82 -0.64 -22.49
CA GLU A 140 -0.15 -0.47 -23.57
C GLU A 140 -0.71 -1.84 -24.00
N VAL A 141 -2.02 -1.99 -23.86
CA VAL A 141 -2.77 -3.18 -24.28
C VAL A 141 -3.33 -2.97 -25.68
N LYS A 142 -2.98 -3.86 -26.60
CA LYS A 142 -3.51 -3.93 -27.96
C LYS A 142 -4.12 -5.30 -28.20
N GLU A 143 -5.37 -5.32 -28.68
CA GLU A 143 -6.10 -6.57 -28.99
C GLU A 143 -6.14 -7.56 -27.80
N GLY A 144 -6.16 -7.04 -26.57
CA GLY A 144 -6.23 -7.83 -25.34
C GLY A 144 -4.89 -8.31 -24.78
N VAL A 145 -3.76 -7.95 -25.40
CA VAL A 145 -2.40 -8.32 -24.95
C VAL A 145 -1.56 -7.05 -24.77
N ALA A 146 -0.76 -6.98 -23.71
CA ALA A 146 0.20 -5.91 -23.53
C ALA A 146 1.61 -6.37 -23.93
N SER A 147 2.40 -5.46 -24.50
CA SER A 147 3.81 -5.69 -24.83
C SER A 147 4.68 -5.27 -23.64
N ALA A 148 5.65 -6.11 -23.27
CA ALA A 148 6.61 -5.75 -22.21
C ALA A 148 7.45 -4.52 -22.60
N GLU A 149 7.72 -4.37 -23.91
CA GLU A 149 8.45 -3.23 -24.47
C GLU A 149 7.67 -1.91 -24.40
N SER A 150 6.36 -1.96 -24.12
CA SER A 150 5.52 -0.76 -23.91
C SER A 150 5.63 -0.17 -22.50
N GLU A 151 6.41 -0.80 -21.61
CA GLU A 151 6.60 -0.34 -20.25
C GLU A 151 7.08 1.11 -20.22
N LEU A 152 6.28 1.95 -19.57
CA LEU A 152 6.70 3.26 -19.13
C LEU A 152 6.68 3.28 -17.61
N VAL A 153 7.87 3.31 -17.00
CA VAL A 153 8.01 3.52 -15.56
C VAL A 153 7.51 4.93 -15.22
N ILE A 154 6.54 5.02 -14.33
CA ILE A 154 5.94 6.29 -13.88
C ILE A 154 6.67 6.79 -12.63
N ILE A 155 6.87 5.91 -11.65
CA ILE A 155 7.48 6.23 -10.38
C ILE A 155 8.04 4.98 -9.69
N GLU A 156 9.11 5.16 -8.92
CA GLU A 156 9.80 4.10 -8.17
C GLU A 156 10.19 4.60 -6.79
N TRP A 157 10.20 3.70 -5.81
CA TRP A 157 10.65 3.96 -4.45
C TRP A 157 11.15 2.68 -3.76
N PRO A 158 11.77 2.77 -2.57
CA PRO A 158 12.28 1.59 -1.89
C PRO A 158 11.20 0.55 -1.52
N THR A 159 11.62 -0.70 -1.32
CA THR A 159 10.82 -1.79 -0.72
C THR A 159 11.52 -2.34 0.53
N GLY A 160 10.75 -2.88 1.46
CA GLY A 160 11.28 -3.55 2.67
C GLY A 160 10.23 -4.34 3.46
N GLY A 161 8.95 -4.17 3.14
CA GLY A 161 7.83 -4.71 3.88
C GLY A 161 6.70 -3.69 3.88
N HIS A 162 5.48 -4.12 4.25
CA HIS A 162 4.30 -3.24 4.25
C HIS A 162 4.20 -2.34 3.01
N ASN A 163 4.46 -2.87 1.81
CA ASN A 163 4.72 -2.02 0.64
C ASN A 163 3.49 -1.22 0.15
N GLY A 164 2.30 -1.52 0.64
CA GLY A 164 1.05 -0.98 0.10
C GLY A 164 0.77 -1.56 -1.28
N GLY A 165 0.59 -0.70 -2.28
CA GLY A 165 0.47 -1.09 -3.68
C GLY A 165 -0.93 -1.08 -4.29
N CYS A 166 -1.94 -0.58 -3.58
CA CYS A 166 -3.25 -0.30 -4.19
C CYS A 166 -3.14 0.84 -5.20
N LEU A 167 -3.78 0.64 -6.35
CA LEU A 167 -3.90 1.63 -7.42
C LEU A 167 -5.38 1.90 -7.72
N GLY A 168 -5.71 3.17 -8.02
CA GLY A 168 -7.04 3.54 -8.46
C GLY A 168 -7.08 4.92 -9.09
N PHE A 169 -7.90 5.08 -10.13
CA PHE A 169 -8.21 6.40 -10.66
C PHE A 169 -9.36 7.02 -9.89
N GLY A 170 -9.18 8.27 -9.45
CA GLY A 170 -10.26 9.06 -8.88
C GLY A 170 -11.20 9.60 -9.96
N GLU A 171 -12.37 10.08 -9.55
CA GLU A 171 -13.31 10.80 -10.44
C GLU A 171 -12.73 12.11 -10.99
N ASP A 172 -11.67 12.61 -10.34
CA ASP A 172 -10.87 13.77 -10.74
C ASP A 172 -9.86 13.46 -11.86
N GLY A 173 -9.74 12.19 -12.28
CA GLY A 173 -8.87 11.74 -13.35
C GLY A 173 -7.41 11.51 -12.95
N PHE A 174 -7.06 11.62 -11.67
CA PHE A 174 -5.71 11.33 -11.18
C PHE A 174 -5.55 9.86 -10.77
N LEU A 175 -4.32 9.33 -10.90
CA LEU A 175 -3.96 8.02 -10.40
C LEU A 175 -3.51 8.13 -8.95
N TYR A 176 -4.25 7.50 -8.04
CA TYR A 176 -3.88 7.38 -6.64
C TYR A 176 -3.07 6.11 -6.41
N ILE A 177 -1.96 6.24 -5.68
CA ILE A 177 -1.02 5.16 -5.39
C ILE A 177 -0.82 5.11 -3.88
N SER A 178 -1.09 3.97 -3.24
CA SER A 178 -0.74 3.77 -1.84
C SER A 178 0.67 3.22 -1.71
N ALA A 179 1.52 3.88 -0.94
CA ALA A 179 2.78 3.34 -0.45
C ALA A 179 2.68 3.14 1.06
N GLY A 180 3.06 1.96 1.56
CA GLY A 180 3.17 1.79 3.01
C GLY A 180 4.55 2.15 3.53
N ASP A 181 4.82 1.81 4.79
CA ASP A 181 6.00 2.29 5.51
C ASP A 181 7.34 1.68 5.01
N GLY A 182 7.29 0.71 4.09
CA GLY A 182 8.49 0.10 3.52
C GLY A 182 9.28 -0.75 4.51
N SER A 183 8.73 -1.08 5.67
CA SER A 183 9.42 -1.76 6.77
C SER A 183 8.69 -3.03 7.21
N GLY A 184 9.34 -3.78 8.10
CA GLY A 184 8.78 -4.99 8.71
C GLY A 184 7.92 -4.67 9.92
N ILE A 185 8.40 -5.00 11.11
CA ILE A 185 7.60 -4.89 12.33
C ILE A 185 7.74 -3.48 12.89
N ALA A 186 6.61 -2.79 13.09
CA ALA A 186 6.51 -1.54 13.87
C ALA A 186 7.31 -0.34 13.32
N ASP A 187 7.02 0.08 12.07
CA ASP A 187 7.49 1.34 11.43
C ASP A 187 8.92 1.73 11.84
N GLU A 188 9.88 0.88 11.47
CA GLU A 188 11.30 1.04 11.83
C GLU A 188 11.92 2.28 11.19
N LEU A 189 11.32 2.77 10.11
CA LEU A 189 11.77 3.94 9.35
C LEU A 189 11.20 5.25 9.89
N HIS A 190 10.22 5.19 10.80
CA HIS A 190 9.55 6.36 11.38
C HIS A 190 9.03 7.34 10.31
N THR A 191 8.41 6.80 9.27
CA THR A 191 7.98 7.53 8.06
C THR A 191 6.49 7.90 8.11
N GLY A 192 5.93 8.42 7.02
CA GLY A 192 4.52 8.82 6.88
C GLY A 192 4.16 10.17 7.53
N GLN A 193 5.09 10.80 8.23
CA GLN A 193 5.01 12.22 8.64
C GLN A 193 6.06 13.09 7.95
N ASP A 194 7.11 12.48 7.39
CA ASP A 194 8.10 13.16 6.56
C ASP A 194 7.61 13.22 5.10
N VAL A 195 7.90 14.32 4.42
CA VAL A 195 7.57 14.54 3.00
C VAL A 195 8.81 14.52 2.11
N THR A 196 9.97 14.12 2.65
CA THR A 196 11.19 13.91 1.87
C THR A 196 11.30 12.52 1.23
N ASP A 197 10.43 11.58 1.63
CA ASP A 197 10.33 10.24 1.06
C ASP A 197 8.91 9.96 0.52
N LEU A 198 8.74 8.77 -0.09
CA LEU A 198 7.47 8.31 -0.67
C LEU A 198 6.81 7.20 0.16
N LEU A 199 7.22 7.00 1.41
CA LEU A 199 6.73 5.92 2.27
C LEU A 199 5.59 6.40 3.16
N GLY A 200 4.70 5.47 3.54
CA GLY A 200 3.58 5.73 4.43
C GLY A 200 2.59 6.78 3.93
N CYS A 201 2.41 6.91 2.60
CA CYS A 201 1.62 7.97 2.00
C CYS A 201 0.66 7.50 0.89
N ILE A 202 -0.24 8.39 0.49
CA ILE A 202 -1.05 8.26 -0.73
C ILE A 202 -0.57 9.33 -1.72
N MET A 203 -0.04 8.89 -2.84
CA MET A 203 0.39 9.76 -3.94
C MET A 203 -0.78 10.02 -4.90
N ARG A 204 -0.71 11.13 -5.64
CA ARG A 204 -1.67 11.53 -6.68
C ARG A 204 -0.95 12.17 -7.87
#